data_AF-A0A7V6PFE0-F1
#
_entry.id   AF-A0A7V6PFE0-F1
#
_cell.length_a   1.000
_cell.length_b   1.000
_cell.length_c   1.000
_cell.angle_alpha   90.00
_cell.angle_beta   90.00
_cell.angle_gamma   90.00
#
_symmetry.space_group_name_H-M   'P 1'
#
loop_
_entity.id
_entity.type
_entity.pdbx_description
1 polymer ?
#
loop_
_entity_poly.entity_id
_entity_poly.type
_entity_poly.pdbx_seq_one_letter_code
_entity_poly.pdbx_strand_id
1 'polypeptide(L)'
;MNELMDILLSAGLWVSVLRIATPLIFGTLGALYCERAGVLNLGIEGIMTFGAMIGWLTVFNGADLWTGVAVAAASGALFGLLHAALT
;
A
#
# COMPACT_ATOMS: atom_id res chain seq x y z
N MET A 1 20.92 -26.24 -17.12
CA MET A 1 20.11 -25.60 -16.07
C MET A 1 19.22 -24.61 -16.80
N ASN A 2 17.89 -24.73 -16.78
CA ASN A 2 17.02 -23.81 -17.51
C ASN A 2 17.19 -22.41 -16.92
N GLU A 3 17.44 -21.38 -17.73
CA GLU A 3 17.47 -19.95 -17.36
C GLU A 3 16.36 -19.56 -16.37
N LEU A 4 15.18 -20.17 -16.53
CA LEU A 4 14.02 -19.99 -15.65
C LEU A 4 14.31 -20.41 -14.20
N MET A 5 15.04 -21.50 -13.96
CA MET A 5 15.46 -21.88 -12.61
C MET A 5 16.48 -20.92 -12.02
N ASP A 6 17.39 -20.38 -12.83
CA ASP A 6 18.37 -19.41 -12.34
C ASP A 6 17.69 -18.10 -11.92
N ILE A 7 16.65 -17.66 -12.65
CA ILE A 7 15.81 -16.52 -12.27
C ILE A 7 15.03 -16.78 -10.98
N LEU A 8 14.36 -17.94 -10.87
CA LEU A 8 13.55 -18.29 -9.70
C LEU A 8 14.39 -18.46 -8.43
N LEU A 9 15.63 -18.95 -8.56
CA LEU A 9 16.57 -19.09 -7.45
C LEU A 9 17.37 -17.81 -7.18
N SER A 10 17.19 -16.77 -8.00
CA SER A 10 17.91 -15.51 -7.81
C SER A 10 17.45 -14.77 -6.55
N ALA A 11 18.41 -14.32 -5.74
CA ALA A 11 18.10 -13.50 -4.56
C ALA A 11 17.40 -12.18 -4.93
N GLY A 12 17.73 -11.60 -6.09
CA GLY A 12 17.15 -10.34 -6.56
C GLY A 12 15.64 -10.41 -6.80
N LEU A 13 15.14 -11.54 -7.31
CA LEU A 13 13.70 -11.78 -7.47
C LEU A 13 13.02 -11.75 -6.09
N TRP A 14 13.52 -12.53 -5.13
CA TRP A 14 12.90 -12.64 -3.81
C TRP A 14 12.95 -11.34 -3.01
N VAL A 15 14.04 -10.57 -3.11
CA VAL A 15 14.12 -9.23 -2.50
C VAL A 15 13.05 -8.30 -3.05
N SER A 16 12.84 -8.31 -4.37
CA SER A 16 11.82 -7.48 -5.03
C SER A 16 10.41 -7.93 -4.66
N VAL A 17 10.16 -9.24 -4.64
CA VAL A 17 8.88 -9.83 -4.21
C VAL A 17 8.54 -9.40 -2.79
N LEU A 18 9.46 -9.54 -1.84
CA LEU A 18 9.21 -9.16 -0.44
C LEU A 18 8.91 -7.65 -0.33
N ARG A 19 9.68 -6.81 -1.04
CA ARG A 19 9.51 -5.35 -0.98
C ARG A 19 8.15 -4.87 -1.49
N ILE A 20 7.57 -5.56 -2.47
CA ILE A 20 6.25 -5.23 -3.04
C ILE A 20 5.12 -5.93 -2.28
N ALA A 21 5.28 -7.21 -1.95
CA ALA A 21 4.24 -8.01 -1.31
C ALA A 21 3.95 -7.55 0.12
N THR A 22 4.97 -7.21 0.91
CA THR A 22 4.79 -6.80 2.32
C THR A 22 3.82 -5.62 2.49
N PRO A 23 3.97 -4.48 1.80
CA PRO A 23 3.01 -3.39 1.92
C PRO A 23 1.61 -3.77 1.39
N LEU A 24 1.52 -4.55 0.31
CA LEU A 24 0.23 -4.99 -0.25
C LEU A 24 -0.56 -5.89 0.70
N ILE A 25 0.10 -6.73 1.50
CA ILE A 25 -0.55 -7.57 2.53
C ILE A 25 -1.31 -6.69 3.53
N PHE A 26 -0.75 -5.55 3.95
CA PHE A 26 -1.46 -4.65 4.85
C PHE A 26 -2.72 -4.04 4.21
N GLY A 27 -2.64 -3.71 2.91
CA GLY A 27 -3.80 -3.26 2.14
C GLY A 27 -4.90 -4.32 2.05
N THR A 28 -4.55 -5.55 1.68
CA THR A 28 -5.53 -6.64 1.53
C THR A 28 -6.15 -7.08 2.86
N LEU A 29 -5.42 -7.00 3.97
CA LEU A 29 -6.00 -7.19 5.31
C LEU A 29 -7.10 -6.16 5.57
N GLY A 30 -6.88 -4.89 5.23
CA GLY A 30 -7.90 -3.85 5.33
C GLY A 30 -9.14 -4.15 4.48
N ALA A 31 -8.94 -4.58 3.23
CA ALA A 31 -10.04 -4.98 2.35
C ALA A 31 -10.85 -6.15 2.92
N LEU A 32 -10.18 -7.16 3.49
CA LEU A 32 -10.86 -8.32 4.10
C LEU A 32 -11.77 -7.89 5.26
N TYR A 33 -11.38 -6.88 6.05
CA TYR A 33 -12.24 -6.32 7.08
C TYR A 33 -13.46 -5.60 6.49
N CYS A 34 -13.27 -4.81 5.42
CA CYS A 34 -14.37 -4.15 4.72
C CYS A 34 -15.36 -5.17 4.14
N GLU A 35 -14.86 -6.22 3.49
CA GLU A 35 -15.68 -7.30 2.93
C GLU A 35 -16.52 -8.00 4.00
N ARG A 36 -15.96 -8.26 5.18
CA ARG A 36 -16.71 -8.80 6.33
C ARG A 36 -17.81 -7.86 6.83
N ALA A 37 -17.64 -6.55 6.66
CA ALA A 37 -18.66 -5.55 6.98
C ALA A 37 -19.69 -5.37 5.85
N GLY A 38 -19.57 -6.10 4.75
CA GLY A 38 -20.45 -6.00 3.58
C GLY A 38 -20.10 -4.85 2.63
N VAL A 39 -18.93 -4.22 2.79
CA VAL A 39 -18.47 -3.09 1.96
C VAL A 39 -17.29 -3.56 1.10
N LEU A 40 -17.48 -3.61 -0.21
CA LEU A 40 -16.41 -4.02 -1.13
C LEU A 40 -15.57 -2.80 -1.55
N ASN A 41 -14.31 -2.74 -1.12
CA ASN A 41 -13.38 -1.67 -1.48
C ASN A 41 -12.40 -2.10 -2.59
N LEU A 42 -12.83 -2.00 -3.85
CA LEU A 42 -11.99 -2.27 -5.02
C LEU A 42 -10.90 -1.22 -5.25
N GLY A 43 -11.02 -0.03 -4.64
CA GLY A 43 -10.10 1.09 -4.81
C GLY A 43 -8.89 1.07 -3.88
N ILE A 44 -8.73 0.04 -3.05
CA ILE A 44 -7.77 0.04 -1.93
C ILE A 44 -6.31 0.13 -2.38
N GLU A 45 -5.96 -0.45 -3.53
CA GLU A 45 -4.62 -0.32 -4.12
C GLU A 45 -4.31 1.14 -4.49
N GLY A 46 -5.31 1.87 -4.99
CA GLY A 46 -5.24 3.31 -5.24
C GLY A 46 -5.04 4.12 -3.97
N ILE A 47 -5.78 3.79 -2.90
CA ILE A 47 -5.64 4.45 -1.59
C ILE A 47 -4.23 4.24 -1.02
N MET A 48 -3.69 3.03 -1.14
CA MET A 48 -2.35 2.70 -0.66
C MET A 48 -1.25 3.42 -1.46
N THR A 49 -1.32 3.40 -2.79
CA THR A 49 -0.34 4.08 -3.66
C THR A 49 -0.39 5.59 -3.51
N PHE A 50 -1.58 6.17 -3.32
CA PHE A 50 -1.75 7.58 -3.01
C PHE A 50 -1.12 7.94 -1.65
N GLY A 51 -1.39 7.15 -0.60
CA GLY A 51 -0.78 7.36 0.72
C GLY A 51 0.75 7.30 0.67
N ALA A 52 1.32 6.36 -0.09
CA ALA A 52 2.77 6.26 -0.30
C ALA A 52 3.34 7.50 -1.00
N MET A 53 2.66 8.01 -2.04
CA MET A 53 3.05 9.23 -2.75
C MET A 53 3.01 10.46 -1.84
N ILE A 54 1.93 10.62 -1.07
CA ILE A 54 1.77 11.74 -0.13
C ILE A 54 2.81 11.69 0.99
N GLY A 55 3.09 10.51 1.55
CA GLY A 55 4.12 10.34 2.56
C GLY A 55 5.51 10.72 2.05
N TRP A 56 5.87 10.25 0.86
CA TRP A 56 7.11 10.64 0.19
C TRP A 56 7.16 12.14 -0.08
N LEU A 57 6.10 12.72 -0.63
CA LEU A 57 6.02 14.15 -0.94
C LEU A 57 6.17 15.01 0.31
N THR A 58 5.60 14.58 1.43
CA THR A 58 5.67 15.30 2.72
C THR A 58 7.12 15.38 3.20
N VAL A 59 7.85 14.27 3.19
CA VAL A 59 9.27 14.23 3.56
C VAL A 59 10.13 14.97 2.54
N PHE A 60 9.82 14.85 1.26
CA PHE A 60 10.50 15.57 0.17
C PHE A 60 10.41 17.10 0.34
N ASN A 61 9.29 17.61 0.86
CA ASN A 61 9.11 19.04 1.15
C ASN A 61 9.78 19.50 2.46
N GLY A 62 10.53 18.62 3.15
CA GLY A 62 11.33 18.97 4.32
C GLY A 62 10.71 18.63 5.68
N ALA A 63 9.58 17.90 5.72
CA ALA A 63 9.04 17.38 6.97
C ALA A 63 9.86 16.18 7.48
N ASP A 64 9.74 15.87 8.77
CA ASP A 64 10.35 14.67 9.34
C ASP A 64 9.60 13.38 8.93
N LEU A 65 10.25 12.25 9.17
CA LEU A 65 9.76 10.94 8.75
C LEU A 65 8.41 10.57 9.39
N TRP A 66 8.21 10.94 10.66
CA TRP A 66 6.98 10.62 11.40
C TRP A 66 5.83 11.49 10.95
N THR A 67 6.08 12.77 10.67
CA THR A 67 5.10 13.64 10.02
C THR A 67 4.69 13.10 8.64
N GLY A 68 5.65 12.61 7.85
CA GLY A 68 5.35 11.94 6.58
C GLY A 68 4.40 10.74 6.74
N VAL A 69 4.65 9.89 7.74
CA VAL A 69 3.76 8.75 8.07
C VAL A 69 2.37 9.23 8.51
N ALA A 70 2.29 10.25 9.35
CA ALA A 70 1.02 10.78 9.83
C ALA A 70 0.18 11.38 8.69
N VAL A 71 0.79 12.13 7.78
CA VAL A 71 0.11 12.73 6.61
C VAL A 71 -0.30 11.64 5.62
N ALA A 72 0.53 10.61 5.39
CA ALA A 72 0.15 9.45 4.59
C ALA A 72 -1.08 8.73 5.15
N ALA A 73 -1.08 8.45 6.47
CA ALA A 73 -2.21 7.82 7.16
C ALA A 73 -3.49 8.67 7.10
N ALA A 74 -3.37 9.99 7.31
CA ALA A 74 -4.49 10.92 7.21
C ALA A 74 -5.09 10.95 5.80
N SER A 75 -4.24 10.97 4.77
CA SER A 75 -4.69 10.95 3.38
C SER A 75 -5.43 9.66 3.02
N GLY A 76 -4.92 8.50 3.45
CA GLY A 76 -5.60 7.22 3.30
C GLY A 76 -6.95 7.17 4.03
N ALA A 77 -7.02 7.69 5.26
CA ALA A 77 -8.26 7.78 6.02
C ALA A 77 -9.29 8.68 5.34
N LEU A 78 -8.87 9.82 4.78
CA LEU A 78 -9.73 10.73 4.00
C LEU A 78 -10.34 10.03 2.78
N PHE A 79 -9.57 9.27 2.02
CA PHE A 79 -10.09 8.48 0.90
C PHE A 79 -10.98 7.32 1.36
N GLY A 80 -10.67 6.69 2.49
CA GLY A 80 -11.54 5.68 3.11
C GLY A 80 -12.89 6.25 3.54
N LEU A 81 -12.92 7.45 4.12
CA LEU A 81 -14.14 8.18 4.46
C LEU A 81 -14.92 8.58 3.20
N LEU A 82 -14.23 9.03 2.16
CA LEU A 82 -14.86 9.33 0.87
C LEU A 82 -15.52 8.07 0.28
N HIS A 83 -14.82 6.93 0.29
CA HIS A 83 -15.39 5.65 -0.14
C HIS A 83 -16.63 5.28 0.69
N ALA A 84 -16.57 5.43 2.02
CA ALA A 84 -17.71 5.19 2.90
C ALA A 84 -18.90 6.13 2.67
N ALA A 85 -18.66 7.36 2.20
CA ALA A 85 -19.73 8.30 1.87
C ALA A 85 -20.38 8.04 0.49
N LEU A 86 -19.65 7.38 -0.43
CA LEU A 86 -20.08 7.11 -1.80
C LEU A 86 -20.62 5.69 -2.02
N THR A 87 -20.53 4.83 -1.00
CA THR A 87 -20.96 3.41 -1.04
C THR A 87 -22.15 3.21 -0.11
#